data_AF-A0A2N0LKH7-F1
#
_entry.id   AF-A0A2N0LKH7-F1
#
_cell.length_a   1.000
_cell.length_b   1.000
_cell.length_c   1.000
_cell.angle_alpha   90.00
_cell.angle_beta   90.00
_cell.angle_gamma   90.00
#
_symmetry.space_group_name_H-M   'P 1'
#
loop_
_entity.id
_entity.type
_entity.pdbx_description
1 polymer ?
#
loop_
_entity_poly.entity_id
_entity_poly.type
_entity_poly.pdbx_seq_one_letter_code
_entity_poly.pdbx_strand_id
1 'polypeptide(L)'
;MNGSLQYSALTRLLSLNNQVHDLENQMMGETVPIVPLGSELMDRMFSGNRIAEIQDEIDQAARASLTTCWLGNSNDEEEEYGL
;
A
#
# COMPACT_ATOMS: atom_id res chain seq x y z
N MET A 1 1.97 6.48 24.25
CA MET A 1 2.39 5.86 22.98
C MET A 1 3.66 5.05 23.22
N ASN A 2 3.59 4.00 24.04
CA ASN A 2 4.74 3.18 24.42
C ASN A 2 4.36 1.68 24.43
N GLY A 3 3.43 1.27 23.56
CA GLY A 3 3.11 -0.13 23.31
C GLY A 3 4.03 -0.65 22.21
N SER A 4 4.78 -1.70 22.49
CA SER A 4 5.59 -2.34 21.46
C SER A 4 4.67 -3.15 20.56
N LEU A 5 4.57 -2.79 19.28
CA LEU A 5 3.80 -3.55 18.29
C LEU A 5 4.10 -5.05 18.39
N GLN A 6 3.06 -5.86 18.45
CA GLN A 6 3.18 -7.31 18.47
C GLN A 6 4.03 -7.81 17.28
N TYR A 7 4.80 -8.88 17.50
CA TYR A 7 5.68 -9.45 16.47
C TYR A 7 4.92 -9.80 15.17
N SER A 8 3.69 -10.31 15.29
CA SER A 8 2.80 -10.60 14.17
C SER A 8 2.46 -9.35 13.35
N ALA A 9 2.22 -8.21 14.02
CA ALA A 9 1.99 -6.92 13.38
C ALA A 9 3.26 -6.42 12.68
N LEU A 10 4.43 -6.57 13.30
CA LEU A 10 5.72 -6.23 12.70
C LEU A 10 6.02 -7.06 11.44
N THR A 11 5.81 -8.38 11.49
CA THR A 11 5.98 -9.25 10.32
C THR A 11 5.06 -8.82 9.18
N ARG A 12 3.79 -8.53 9.49
CA ARG A 12 2.81 -8.09 8.49
C ARG A 12 3.19 -6.73 7.88
N LEU A 13 3.66 -5.79 8.70
CA LEU A 13 4.16 -4.50 8.23
C LEU A 13 5.38 -4.66 7.31
N LEU A 14 6.31 -5.55 7.63
CA LEU A 14 7.46 -5.82 6.78
C LEU A 14 7.04 -6.39 5.41
N SER A 15 6.09 -7.32 5.38
CA SER A 15 5.54 -7.85 4.13
C SER A 15 4.87 -6.77 3.27
N LEU A 16 4.07 -5.90 3.88
CA LEU A 16 3.41 -4.79 3.18
C LEU A 16 4.42 -3.78 2.64
N ASN A 17 5.48 -3.47 3.39
CA ASN A 17 6.54 -2.57 2.93
C ASN A 17 7.31 -3.16 1.75
N ASN A 18 7.65 -4.46 1.80
CA ASN A 18 8.30 -5.11 0.66
C ASN A 18 7.42 -5.08 -0.59
N GLN A 19 6.11 -5.31 -0.44
CA GLN A 19 5.15 -5.21 -1.55
C GLN A 19 5.15 -3.80 -2.16
N VAL A 20 5.08 -2.74 -1.33
CA VAL A 20 5.14 -1.35 -1.82
C VAL A 20 6.44 -1.10 -2.56
N HIS A 21 7.57 -1.55 -2.01
CA HIS A 21 8.87 -1.37 -2.65
C HIS A 21 8.95 -2.05 -4.03
N ASP A 22 8.41 -3.26 -4.15
CA ASP A 22 8.34 -3.98 -5.42
C ASP A 22 7.44 -3.26 -6.44
N LEU A 23 6.32 -2.69 -5.98
CA LEU A 23 5.41 -1.90 -6.80
C LEU A 23 6.05 -0.57 -7.27
N GLU A 24 6.78 0.12 -6.39
CA GLU A 24 7.55 1.32 -6.75
C GLU A 24 8.60 1.01 -7.83
N ASN A 25 9.32 -0.11 -7.68
CA ASN A 25 10.29 -0.57 -8.69
C ASN A 25 9.61 -0.88 -10.03
N GLN A 26 8.42 -1.50 -10.02
CA GLN A 26 7.64 -1.74 -11.23
C GLN A 26 7.18 -0.43 -11.88
N MET A 27 6.72 0.54 -11.09
CA MET A 27 6.28 1.85 -11.58
C MET A 27 7.43 2.62 -12.23
N MET A 28 8.65 2.56 -11.68
CA MET A 28 9.84 3.17 -12.30
C MET A 28 10.19 2.56 -13.67
N GLY A 29 9.81 1.31 -13.91
CA GLY A 29 9.98 0.65 -15.19
C GLY A 29 8.87 0.95 -16.22
N GLU A 30 7.77 1.57 -15.79
CA GLU A 30 6.62 1.83 -16.65
C GLU A 30 6.82 3.12 -17.45
N THR A 31 6.54 3.07 -18.76
CA THR A 31 6.67 4.26 -19.60
C THR A 31 5.49 5.19 -19.37
N VAL A 32 5.75 6.40 -18.89
CA VAL A 32 4.72 7.44 -18.83
C VAL A 32 4.29 7.79 -20.26
N PRO A 33 3.00 7.66 -20.61
CA PRO A 33 2.51 8.03 -21.92
C PRO A 33 2.81 9.50 -22.20
N ILE A 34 3.68 9.78 -23.17
CA ILE A 34 3.86 11.13 -23.73
C ILE A 34 2.76 11.29 -24.78
N VAL A 35 1.61 11.85 -24.40
CA VAL A 35 0.46 11.95 -25.30
C VAL A 35 0.55 13.24 -26.15
N PRO A 36 0.49 13.17 -27.50
CA PRO A 36 0.24 14.35 -28.32
C PRO A 36 -1.21 14.81 -28.07
N LEU A 37 -1.43 16.10 -27.78
CA LEU A 37 -2.77 16.67 -27.57
C LEU A 37 -3.73 16.25 -28.71
N GLY A 38 -4.76 15.46 -28.41
CA GLY A 38 -5.75 15.03 -29.41
C GLY A 38 -6.58 13.79 -29.03
N SER A 39 -7.46 13.38 -29.95
CA SER A 39 -8.47 12.32 -29.83
C SER A 39 -7.95 10.94 -29.37
N GLU A 40 -6.64 10.70 -29.40
CA GLU A 40 -5.98 9.48 -28.91
C GLU A 40 -5.86 9.41 -27.38
N LEU A 41 -6.09 10.53 -26.67
CA LEU A 41 -6.05 10.59 -25.20
C LEU A 41 -7.15 9.76 -24.54
N MET A 42 -8.38 9.78 -25.09
CA MET A 42 -9.53 9.08 -24.50
C MET A 42 -9.36 7.56 -24.63
N ASP A 43 -9.01 7.06 -25.81
CA ASP A 43 -8.90 5.62 -26.06
C ASP A 43 -7.81 4.96 -25.18
N ARG A 44 -6.72 5.70 -24.91
CA ARG A 44 -5.63 5.25 -24.02
C ARG A 44 -5.90 5.46 -22.53
N MET A 45 -6.78 6.40 -22.14
CA MET A 45 -7.25 6.53 -20.75
C MET A 45 -8.21 5.40 -20.37
N PHE A 46 -8.99 4.86 -21.32
CA PHE A 46 -9.95 3.78 -21.08
C PHE A 46 -9.34 2.38 -21.15
N SER A 47 -8.19 2.22 -21.82
CA SER A 47 -7.36 1.01 -21.73
C SER A 47 -6.57 1.03 -20.43
N GLY A 48 -6.82 0.08 -19.52
CA GLY A 48 -6.21 -0.06 -18.19
C GLY A 48 -4.82 0.57 -18.06
N ASN A 49 -4.76 1.68 -17.32
CA ASN A 49 -3.52 2.39 -17.10
C ASN A 49 -2.75 1.68 -15.98
N ARG A 50 -1.75 0.89 -16.35
CA ARG A 50 -0.92 0.12 -15.42
C ARG A 50 -0.28 0.99 -14.32
N ILE A 51 0.02 2.26 -14.59
CA ILE A 51 0.50 3.21 -13.57
C ILE A 51 -0.58 3.46 -12.51
N ALA A 52 -1.84 3.63 -12.93
CA ALA A 52 -2.95 3.84 -12.00
C ALA A 52 -3.24 2.58 -11.17
N GLU A 53 -3.15 1.40 -11.77
CA GLU A 53 -3.30 0.11 -11.07
C GLU A 53 -2.22 -0.04 -9.97
N ILE A 54 -0.96 0.23 -10.31
CA ILE A 54 0.14 0.20 -9.33
C ILE A 54 -0.07 1.22 -8.22
N GLN A 55 -0.56 2.42 -8.54
CA GLN A 55 -0.88 3.46 -7.53
C GLN A 55 -1.99 3.01 -6.57
N ASP A 56 -3.04 2.36 -7.08
CA ASP A 56 -4.13 1.84 -6.25
C ASP A 56 -3.64 0.71 -5.31
N GLU A 57 -2.76 -0.17 -5.80
CA GLU A 57 -2.16 -1.22 -4.97
C GLU A 57 -1.27 -0.65 -3.84
N ILE A 58 -0.52 0.42 -4.13
CA ILE A 58 0.26 1.14 -3.11
C ILE A 58 -0.65 1.76 -2.05
N ASP A 59 -1.76 2.41 -2.45
CA ASP A 59 -2.75 2.98 -1.50
C ASP A 59 -3.35 1.87 -0.62
N GLN A 60 -3.71 0.73 -1.22
CA GLN A 60 -4.25 -0.39 -0.48
C GLN A 60 -3.24 -0.95 0.54
N ALA A 61 -1.96 -1.09 0.17
CA ALA A 61 -0.91 -1.55 1.06
C ALA A 61 -0.62 -0.54 2.19
N ALA A 62 -0.66 0.76 1.91
CA ALA A 62 -0.51 1.81 2.90
C ALA A 62 -1.65 1.79 3.92
N ARG A 63 -2.90 1.66 3.46
CA ARG A 63 -4.07 1.51 4.32
C ARG A 63 -3.99 0.26 5.19
N ALA A 64 -3.64 -0.88 4.59
CA ALA A 64 -3.44 -2.12 5.34
C ALA A 64 -2.34 -2.00 6.40
N SER A 65 -1.28 -1.25 6.12
CA SER A 65 -0.19 -1.00 7.08
C SER A 65 -0.67 -0.17 8.26
N LEU A 66 -1.41 0.91 8.00
CA LEU A 66 -2.01 1.75 9.05
C LEU A 66 -3.01 0.95 9.91
N THR A 67 -3.86 0.13 9.30
CA THR A 67 -4.78 -0.76 10.03
C THR A 67 -4.00 -1.78 10.87
N THR A 68 -2.89 -2.32 10.37
CA THR A 68 -2.03 -3.23 11.12
C THR A 68 -1.40 -2.53 12.32
N CYS A 69 -0.92 -1.30 12.17
CA CYS A 69 -0.41 -0.49 13.28
C CYS A 69 -1.50 -0.21 14.32
N TRP A 70 -2.71 0.15 13.88
CA TRP A 70 -3.82 0.44 14.78
C TRP A 70 -4.19 -0.81 15.60
N LEU A 71 -4.47 -1.93 14.94
CA LEU A 71 -4.89 -3.16 15.58
C LEU A 71 -3.78 -3.78 16.44
N GLY A 72 -2.54 -3.74 15.96
CA GLY A 72 -1.38 -4.26 16.68
C GLY A 72 -0.98 -3.42 17.89
N ASN A 73 -1.46 -2.18 18.01
CA ASN A 73 -1.27 -1.33 19.18
C ASN A 73 -2.44 -1.42 20.17
N SER A 74 -3.66 -1.73 19.73
CA SER A 74 -4.83 -1.92 20.60
C SER A 74 -4.86 -3.27 21.33
N ASN A 75 -4.15 -4.28 20.82
CA ASN A 75 -4.12 -5.61 21.43
C ASN A 75 -3.20 -5.68 22.69
N ASP A 76 -2.49 -4.59 23.02
CA ASP A 76 -1.80 -4.42 24.32
C ASP A 76 -2.78 -3.97 25.42
N GLU A 77 -3.92 -3.35 25.07
CA GLU A 77 -4.90 -2.85 26.05
C GLU A 77 -5.90 -3.93 26.51
N GLU A 78 -6.08 -5.01 25.73
CA GLU A 78 -7.00 -6.12 26.07
C GLU A 78 -6.35 -7.19 26.96
N GLU A 79 -5.01 -7.26 27.04
CA GLU A 79 -4.31 -8.22 27.91
C GLU A 79 -4.19 -7.76 29.38
N GLU A 80 -4.48 -6.50 29.72
CA GLU A 80 -4.37 -5.97 31.10
C GLU A 80 -5.64 -6.20 31.97
N TYR A 81 -6.76 -6.64 31.39
CA TYR A 81 -8.01 -6.91 32.13
C TYR A 81 -8.52 -8.35 32.00
N GLY A 82 -7.60 -9.33 31.98
CA GLY A 82 -7.91 -10.75 31.97
C GLY A 82 -7.38 -11.50 33.21
N LEU A 83 -8.13 -11.41 34.32
CA LEU A 83 -8.04 -12.17 35.60
C LEU A 83 -6.90 -11.84 36.58
#